data_AF-A0A1G0E607-F1
#
_entry.id   AF-A0A1G0E607-F1
#
_cell.length_a   1.000
_cell.length_b   1.000
_cell.length_c   1.000
_cell.angle_alpha   90.00
_cell.angle_beta   90.00
_cell.angle_gamma   90.00
#
_symmetry.space_group_name_H-M   'P 1'
#
loop_
_entity.id
_entity.type
_entity.pdbx_description
1 polymer ?
#
loop_
_entity_poly.entity_id
_entity_poly.type
_entity_poly.pdbx_seq_one_letter_code
_entity_poly.pdbx_strand_id
1 'polypeptide(L)'
;MDFTKILCDLAKTTNASFILGGKVISYEEIFAETGLLPAIARRADQLCLLCLGYGIGVTFVDTEKSLLGIKVQFDEVTPNVLRLMYIYDVIVEIVNTASSKEKVELDELMYD
;
A
#
# COMPACT_ATOMS: atom_id res chain seq x y z
N MET A 1 6.67 13.65 -10.53
CA MET A 1 5.78 13.69 -9.34
C MET A 1 6.22 12.55 -8.46
N ASP A 2 6.59 12.79 -7.22
CA ASP A 2 7.06 11.72 -6.32
C ASP A 2 5.85 11.00 -5.73
N PHE A 3 5.50 9.86 -6.33
CA PHE A 3 4.30 9.08 -6.03
C PHE A 3 4.30 8.58 -4.58
N THR A 4 5.42 8.02 -4.12
CA THR A 4 5.57 7.51 -2.75
C THR A 4 5.43 8.61 -1.71
N LYS A 5 6.00 9.79 -1.97
CA LYS A 5 5.85 10.94 -1.08
C LYS A 5 4.39 11.36 -0.89
N ILE A 6 3.60 11.38 -1.97
CA ILE A 6 2.17 11.72 -1.88
C ILE A 6 1.41 10.67 -1.08
N LEU A 7 1.71 9.38 -1.25
CA LEU A 7 1.12 8.32 -0.44
C LEU A 7 1.45 8.48 1.06
N CYS A 8 2.69 8.77 1.40
CA CYS A 8 3.09 9.06 2.79
C CYS A 8 2.30 10.24 3.35
N ASP A 9 2.15 11.32 2.58
CA ASP A 9 1.44 12.52 3.03
C ASP A 9 -0.07 12.27 3.18
N LEU A 10 -0.68 11.50 2.29
CA LEU A 10 -2.07 11.05 2.42
C LEU A 10 -2.27 10.17 3.66
N ALA A 11 -1.40 9.19 3.87
CA ALA A 11 -1.49 8.29 5.01
C ALA A 11 -1.36 9.03 6.35
N LYS A 12 -0.52 10.07 6.44
CA LYS A 12 -0.42 10.92 7.64
C LYS A 12 -1.74 11.60 8.00
N THR A 13 -2.62 11.89 7.03
CA THR A 13 -3.92 12.52 7.30
C THR A 13 -4.87 11.62 8.11
N THR A 14 -4.61 10.31 8.14
CA THR A 14 -5.37 9.34 8.94
C THR A 14 -5.08 9.44 10.45
N ASN A 15 -3.99 10.12 10.83
CA ASN A 15 -3.43 10.14 12.19
C ASN A 15 -3.20 8.73 12.78
N ALA A 16 -2.99 7.72 11.94
CA ALA A 16 -2.72 6.36 12.37
C ALA A 16 -1.23 6.13 12.68
N SER A 17 -0.96 5.20 13.60
CA SER A 17 0.38 4.67 13.82
C SER A 17 0.41 3.19 13.47
N PHE A 18 1.28 2.83 12.53
CA PHE A 18 1.36 1.48 11.97
C PHE A 18 2.40 0.63 12.67
N ILE A 19 2.07 -0.65 12.86
CA ILE A 19 2.90 -1.63 13.57
C ILE A 19 3.03 -2.88 12.70
N LEU A 20 4.25 -3.43 12.64
CA LEU A 20 4.57 -4.69 11.99
C LEU A 20 5.43 -5.53 12.93
N GLY A 21 5.04 -6.77 13.23
CA GLY A 21 5.77 -7.65 14.15
C GLY A 21 6.00 -7.04 15.53
N GLY A 22 5.05 -6.23 16.02
CA GLY A 22 5.13 -5.52 17.29
C GLY A 22 6.04 -4.29 17.33
N LYS A 23 6.59 -3.86 16.19
CA LYS A 23 7.41 -2.63 16.08
C LYS A 23 6.70 -1.57 15.24
N VAL A 24 6.82 -0.31 15.65
CA VAL A 24 6.35 0.83 14.84
C VAL A 24 7.19 0.92 13.58
N ILE A 25 6.52 1.05 12.43
CA ILE A 25 7.15 1.15 11.12
C ILE A 25 6.90 2.53 10.52
N SER A 26 7.87 3.08 9.78
CA SER A 26 7.72 4.39 9.14
C SER A 26 6.86 4.31 7.87
N TYR A 27 6.22 5.42 7.50
CA TYR A 27 5.43 5.50 6.27
C TYR A 27 6.27 5.20 5.02
N GLU A 28 7.52 5.65 5.03
CA GLU A 28 8.49 5.44 3.96
C GLU A 28 8.81 3.96 3.77
N GLU A 29 8.92 3.19 4.87
CA GLU A 29 9.11 1.73 4.81
C GLU A 29 7.86 0.99 4.34
N ILE A 30 6.66 1.45 4.74
CA ILE A 30 5.39 0.88 4.27
C ILE A 30 5.28 1.06 2.75
N PHE A 31 5.45 2.28 2.26
CA PHE A 31 5.25 2.63 0.85
C PHE A 31 6.51 2.46 -0.02
N ALA A 32 7.57 1.85 0.51
CA ALA A 32 8.72 1.45 -0.29
C ALA A 32 8.30 0.41 -1.34
N GLU A 33 8.87 0.48 -2.55
CA GLU A 33 8.57 -0.46 -3.64
C GLU A 33 8.86 -1.92 -3.27
N THR A 34 9.76 -2.12 -2.31
CA THR A 34 10.20 -3.41 -1.75
C THR A 34 9.74 -3.60 -0.30
N GLY A 35 8.85 -2.74 0.21
CA GLY A 35 8.28 -2.79 1.54
C GLY A 35 6.94 -3.52 1.56
N LEU A 36 5.90 -2.89 2.10
CA LEU A 36 4.53 -3.41 2.13
C LEU A 36 3.67 -2.93 0.95
N LEU A 37 4.18 -1.98 0.14
CA LEU A 37 3.48 -1.48 -1.04
C LEU A 37 3.03 -2.59 -2.01
N PRO A 38 3.78 -3.69 -2.24
CA PRO A 38 3.28 -4.77 -3.10
C PRO A 38 1.95 -5.38 -2.62
N ALA A 39 1.82 -5.68 -1.33
CA ALA A 39 0.58 -6.23 -0.77
C ALA A 39 -0.58 -5.22 -0.85
N ILE A 40 -0.32 -3.96 -0.50
CA ILE A 40 -1.30 -2.87 -0.59
C ILE A 40 -1.74 -2.65 -2.05
N ALA A 41 -0.79 -2.63 -2.98
CA ALA A 41 -1.05 -2.46 -4.39
C ALA A 41 -1.83 -3.64 -4.97
N ARG A 42 -1.61 -4.88 -4.49
CA ARG A 42 -2.40 -6.05 -4.89
C ARG A 42 -3.87 -5.90 -4.49
N ARG A 43 -4.16 -5.47 -3.26
CA ARG A 43 -5.53 -5.17 -2.82
C ARG A 43 -6.16 -4.04 -3.65
N ALA A 44 -5.41 -2.95 -3.86
CA ALA A 44 -5.87 -1.81 -4.66
C ALA A 44 -6.14 -2.19 -6.13
N ASP A 45 -5.31 -3.06 -6.72
CA ASP A 45 -5.50 -3.57 -8.07
C ASP A 45 -6.78 -4.39 -8.21
N GLN A 46 -7.05 -5.29 -7.25
CA GLN A 46 -8.29 -6.07 -7.20
C GLN A 46 -9.53 -5.19 -7.05
N LEU A 47 -9.46 -4.17 -6.18
CA LEU A 47 -10.54 -3.21 -5.98
C LEU A 47 -10.81 -2.40 -7.28
N CYS A 48 -9.75 -1.91 -7.93
CA CYS A 48 -9.87 -1.20 -9.20
C CYS A 48 -10.44 -2.08 -10.31
N LEU A 49 -9.98 -3.34 -10.40
CA LEU A 49 -10.49 -4.34 -11.35
C LEU A 49 -11.99 -4.59 -11.14
N LEU A 50 -12.43 -4.71 -9.90
CA LEU A 50 -13.85 -4.87 -9.55
C LEU A 50 -14.69 -3.66 -9.97
N CYS A 51 -14.20 -2.44 -9.73
CA CYS A 51 -14.94 -1.21 -9.99
C CYS A 51 -14.97 -0.80 -11.48
N LEU A 52 -13.87 -1.00 -12.21
CA LEU A 52 -13.66 -0.43 -13.55
C LEU A 52 -13.39 -1.45 -14.64
N GLY A 53 -13.21 -2.74 -14.29
CA GLY A 53 -12.87 -3.81 -15.24
C GLY A 53 -11.40 -3.83 -15.68
N TYR A 54 -10.55 -2.99 -15.10
CA TYR A 54 -9.09 -2.99 -15.29
C TYR A 54 -8.37 -2.57 -14.00
N GLY A 55 -7.10 -2.96 -13.87
CA GLY A 55 -6.29 -2.74 -12.67
C GLY A 55 -5.63 -1.35 -12.59
N ILE A 56 -4.78 -1.14 -11.59
CA ILE A 56 -4.05 0.12 -11.37
C ILE A 56 -2.74 0.22 -12.18
N GLY A 57 -2.51 -0.72 -13.10
CA GLY A 57 -1.32 -0.76 -13.95
C GLY A 57 -0.08 -1.16 -13.16
N VAL A 58 -0.22 -2.16 -12.29
CA VAL A 58 0.85 -2.67 -11.42
C VAL A 58 1.35 -4.03 -11.89
N THR A 59 2.66 -4.23 -11.74
CA THR A 59 3.34 -5.51 -11.96
C THR A 59 4.18 -5.87 -10.74
N PHE A 60 4.32 -7.16 -10.49
CA PHE A 60 4.99 -7.72 -9.33
C PHE A 60 6.20 -8.52 -9.81
N VAL A 61 7.39 -8.14 -9.34
CA VAL A 61 8.66 -8.73 -9.74
C VAL A 61 9.32 -9.39 -8.54
N ASP A 62 9.59 -10.68 -8.62
CA ASP A 62 10.29 -11.41 -7.55
C ASP A 62 11.66 -10.78 -7.28
N THR A 63 11.93 -10.48 -6.02
CA THR A 63 13.15 -9.80 -5.56
C THR A 63 13.57 -10.34 -4.21
N GLU A 64 14.62 -11.17 -4.17
CA GLU A 64 15.10 -11.87 -2.96
C GLU A 64 15.49 -10.95 -1.78
N LYS A 65 15.69 -9.64 -2.02
CA LYS A 65 16.09 -8.65 -1.01
C LYS A 65 14.96 -7.73 -0.55
N SER A 66 13.71 -7.99 -0.93
CA SER A 66 12.57 -7.20 -0.47
C SER A 66 11.87 -7.82 0.74
N LEU A 67 11.08 -7.02 1.45
CA LEU A 67 10.40 -7.43 2.69
C LEU A 67 9.39 -8.56 2.46
N LEU A 68 8.73 -8.57 1.30
CA LEU A 68 7.76 -9.60 0.89
C LEU A 68 8.31 -10.56 -0.18
N GLY A 69 9.61 -10.48 -0.52
CA GLY A 69 10.17 -11.22 -1.66
C GLY A 69 9.70 -10.73 -3.04
N ILE A 70 8.87 -9.68 -3.09
CA ILE A 70 8.33 -9.05 -4.29
C ILE A 70 8.68 -7.55 -4.31
N LYS A 71 8.88 -7.00 -5.50
CA LYS A 71 8.96 -5.58 -5.80
C LYS A 71 7.77 -5.16 -6.67
N VAL A 72 7.17 -4.02 -6.35
CA VAL A 72 6.10 -3.42 -7.15
C VAL A 72 6.67 -2.50 -8.25
N GLN A 73 6.08 -2.54 -9.44
CA GLN A 73 6.40 -1.63 -10.54
C GLN A 73 5.10 -1.15 -11.20
N PHE A 74 4.98 0.16 -11.38
CA PHE A 74 3.83 0.79 -12.03
C PHE A 74 4.17 1.19 -13.46
N ASP A 75 3.24 0.99 -14.39
CA ASP A 75 3.40 1.42 -15.79
C ASP A 75 3.32 2.96 -15.95
N GLU A 76 3.53 3.46 -17.16
CA GLU A 76 3.39 4.89 -17.49
C GLU A 76 2.04 5.24 -18.12
N VAL A 77 1.16 4.25 -18.34
CA VAL A 77 -0.11 4.41 -19.07
C VAL A 77 -1.25 4.75 -18.13
N THR A 78 -1.30 4.10 -16.97
CA THR A 78 -2.39 4.23 -16.02
C THR A 78 -2.24 5.52 -15.20
N PRO A 79 -3.30 6.34 -15.09
CA PRO A 79 -3.21 7.63 -14.39
C PRO A 79 -2.82 7.48 -12.91
N ASN A 80 -1.83 8.27 -12.46
CA ASN A 80 -1.40 8.25 -11.05
C ASN A 80 -2.51 8.63 -10.06
N VAL A 81 -3.47 9.47 -10.46
CA VAL A 81 -4.62 9.80 -9.61
C VAL A 81 -5.46 8.57 -9.27
N LEU A 82 -5.60 7.63 -10.22
CA LEU A 82 -6.33 6.39 -10.00
C LEU A 82 -5.59 5.54 -8.96
N ARG A 83 -4.29 5.35 -9.16
CA ARG A 83 -3.42 4.59 -8.23
C ARG A 83 -3.49 5.14 -6.82
N LEU A 84 -3.34 6.46 -6.68
CA LEU A 84 -3.37 7.14 -5.38
C LEU A 84 -4.70 6.92 -4.67
N MET A 85 -5.83 7.05 -5.37
CA MET A 85 -7.15 6.89 -4.75
C MET A 85 -7.39 5.45 -4.26
N TYR A 86 -7.12 4.44 -5.10
CA TYR A 86 -7.36 3.04 -4.71
C TYR A 86 -6.39 2.57 -3.62
N ILE A 87 -5.11 2.97 -3.67
CA ILE A 87 -4.15 2.65 -2.61
C ILE A 87 -4.53 3.35 -1.30
N TYR A 88 -4.93 4.62 -1.37
CA TYR A 88 -5.36 5.35 -0.18
C TYR A 88 -6.63 4.76 0.43
N ASP A 89 -7.58 4.31 -0.39
CA ASP A 89 -8.80 3.64 0.08
C ASP A 89 -8.47 2.37 0.87
N VAL A 90 -7.55 1.53 0.38
CA VAL A 90 -7.05 0.35 1.11
C VAL A 90 -6.43 0.73 2.46
N ILE A 91 -5.65 1.81 2.51
CA ILE A 91 -5.08 2.30 3.79
C ILE A 91 -6.18 2.75 4.75
N VAL A 92 -7.16 3.51 4.27
CA VAL A 92 -8.28 3.98 5.10
C VAL A 92 -9.11 2.80 5.60
N GLU A 93 -9.33 1.78 4.77
CA GLU A 93 -9.99 0.54 5.17
C GLU A 93 -9.23 -0.14 6.31
N ILE A 94 -7.93 -0.38 6.16
CA ILE A 94 -7.08 -1.00 7.19
C ILE A 94 -7.13 -0.20 8.51
N VAL A 95 -7.07 1.14 8.43
CA VAL A 95 -7.15 2.00 9.62
C VAL A 95 -8.53 1.94 10.28
N ASN A 96 -9.60 1.78 9.51
CA ASN A 96 -10.97 1.74 10.03
C ASN A 96 -11.37 0.36 10.57
N THR A 97 -10.77 -0.72 10.06
CA THR A 97 -10.98 -2.08 10.58
C THR A 97 -10.13 -2.35 11.83
N ALA A 98 -9.04 -1.59 12.03
CA ALA A 98 -8.20 -1.70 13.20
C ALA A 98 -8.96 -1.37 14.50
N SER A 99 -8.64 -2.11 15.57
CA SER A 99 -9.23 -1.88 16.90
C SER A 99 -8.82 -0.55 17.53
N SER A 100 -7.67 0.01 17.10
CA SER A 100 -7.17 1.31 17.55
C SER A 100 -6.35 1.99 16.45
N LYS A 101 -6.57 3.29 16.26
CA LYS A 101 -5.77 4.12 15.34
C LYS A 101 -4.33 4.32 15.81
N GLU A 102 -4.06 4.18 17.10
CA GLU A 102 -2.71 4.29 17.66
C GLU A 102 -1.86 3.04 17.42
N LYS A 103 -2.50 1.93 17.04
CA LYS A 103 -1.86 0.62 16.84
C LYS A 103 -2.55 -0.13 15.72
N VAL A 104 -2.31 0.31 14.48
CA VAL A 104 -2.81 -0.35 13.29
C VAL A 104 -1.82 -1.44 12.89
N GLU A 105 -2.20 -2.70 13.11
CA GLU A 105 -1.38 -3.87 12.77
C GLU A 105 -1.42 -4.14 11.26
N LEU A 106 -0.24 -4.32 10.67
CA LEU A 106 -0.06 -4.58 9.24
C LEU A 106 0.36 -6.03 8.93
N ASP A 107 0.41 -6.90 9.95
CA ASP A 107 0.87 -8.28 9.81
C ASP A 107 0.02 -9.10 8.83
N GLU A 108 -1.25 -8.75 8.65
CA GLU A 108 -2.11 -9.37 7.64
C GLU A 108 -1.58 -9.23 6.21
N LEU A 109 -0.90 -8.10 5.91
CA LEU A 109 -0.33 -7.84 4.58
C LEU A 109 0.84 -8.77 4.24
N MET A 110 1.39 -9.50 5.22
CA MET A 110 2.44 -10.49 4.97
C MET A 110 1.90 -11.78 4.33
N TYR A 111 0.58 -12.00 4.34
CA TYR A 111 -0.06 -13.21 3.83
C TYR A 111 -0.74 -13.01 2.46
N ASP A 112 -0.72 -11.79 1.91
CA ASP A 112 -1.29 -11.43 0.60
C ASP A 112 -0.29 -11.54 -0.56
#